data_AF-A0A087UGM7-F1
#
_entry.id   AF-A0A087UGM7-F1
#
_cell.length_a   1.000
_cell.length_b   1.000
_cell.length_c   1.000
_cell.angle_alpha   90.00
_cell.angle_beta   90.00
_cell.angle_gamma   90.00
#
_symmetry.space_group_name_H-M   'P 1'
#
loop_
_entity.id
_entity.type
_entity.pdbx_description
1 polymer ?
#
loop_
_entity_poly.entity_id
_entity_poly.type
_entity_poly.pdbx_seq_one_letter_code
_entity_poly.pdbx_strand_id
1 'polypeptide(L)' 'MRYVNPAYSTEGQTLVACQIKQQIYFYTCRPVLPNEELTVWYCKEFAQRLGYPLTGELMLLRIS' A
#
# COMPACT_ATOMS: atom_id res chain seq x y z
N MET A 1 10.80 -6.25 2.21
CA MET A 1 10.28 -6.19 0.82
C MET A 1 10.62 -4.84 0.20
N ARG A 2 11.91 -4.52 0.06
CA ARG A 2 12.42 -3.16 -0.21
C ARG A 2 12.26 -2.67 -1.67
N TYR A 3 11.89 -3.55 -2.59
CA TYR A 3 11.81 -3.28 -4.02
C TYR A 3 10.38 -3.08 -4.53
N VAL A 4 9.38 -3.20 -3.64
CA VAL A 4 7.97 -2.99 -3.98
C VAL A 4 7.70 -1.50 -3.93
N ASN A 5 7.19 -0.93 -5.03
CA ASN A 5 6.91 0.49 -5.12
C ASN A 5 5.62 0.88 -4.38
N PRO A 6 5.48 2.12 -3.90
CA PRO A 6 4.20 2.61 -3.39
C PRO A 6 3.12 2.59 -4.47
N ALA A 7 1.88 2.24 -4.11
CA ALA A 7 0.75 2.39 -5.00
C ALA A 7 0.35 3.87 -5.10
N TYR A 8 0.28 4.41 -6.32
CA TYR A 8 -0.11 5.80 -6.60
C TYR A 8 -1.57 5.96 -6.99
N SER A 9 -2.24 4.85 -7.31
CA SER A 9 -3.68 4.78 -7.55
C SER A 9 -4.32 3.63 -6.79
N THR A 10 -5.61 3.76 -6.47
CA THR A 10 -6.38 2.69 -5.83
C THR A 10 -6.53 1.49 -6.77
N GLU A 11 -6.70 1.75 -8.07
CA GLU A 11 -6.79 0.74 -9.12
C GLU A 11 -5.47 -0.01 -9.32
N GLY A 12 -4.35 0.72 -9.26
CA GLY A 12 -3.01 0.18 -9.43
C GLY A 12 -2.50 -0.60 -8.23
N GLN A 13 -3.15 -0.50 -7.06
CA GLN A 13 -2.72 -1.18 -5.83
C GLN A 13 -2.92 -2.71 -5.94
N THR A 14 -1.85 -3.47 -5.75
CA THR A 14 -1.89 -4.94 -5.70
C THR A 14 -1.71 -5.50 -4.29
N LEU A 15 -0.99 -4.77 -3.44
CA LEU A 15 -0.65 -5.17 -2.08
C LEU A 15 -1.13 -4.17 -1.03
N VAL A 16 -1.47 -4.68 0.14
CA VAL A 16 -1.70 -3.90 1.34
C VAL A 16 -0.67 -4.25 2.42
N ALA A 17 -0.04 -3.23 3.01
CA ALA A 17 0.89 -3.39 4.11
C ALA A 17 0.15 -3.33 5.45
N CYS A 18 0.19 -4.41 6.21
CA CYS A 18 -0.37 -4.50 7.55
C CYS A 18 0.74 -4.73 8.57
N GLN A 19 0.63 -4.10 9.73
CA GLN A 19 1.47 -4.43 10.87
C GLN A 19 0.74 -5.43 11.77
N ILE A 20 1.38 -6.58 12.02
CA ILE A 20 0.90 -7.59 12.95
C ILE A 20 1.97 -7.75 14.03
N LYS A 21 1.63 -7.37 15.26
CA LYS A 21 2.58 -7.24 16.37
C LYS A 21 3.72 -6.29 15.98
N GLN A 22 4.96 -6.79 15.91
CA GLN A 22 6.17 -6.02 15.61
C GLN A 22 6.65 -6.20 14.17
N GLN A 23 5.89 -6.92 13.33
CA GLN A 23 6.29 -7.26 11.97
C GLN A 23 5.33 -6.67 10.94
N ILE A 24 5.87 -6.36 9.75
CA ILE A 24 5.10 -5.85 8.61
C ILE A 24 4.95 -6.96 7.58
N TYR A 25 3.71 -7.20 7.17
CA TYR A 25 3.34 -8.19 6.16
C TYR A 25 2.60 -7.52 5.02
N PHE A 26 2.85 -7.98 3.79
CA PHE A 26 2.13 -7.54 2.61
C PHE A 26 1.13 -8.63 2.21
N TYR A 27 -0.12 -8.24 2.05
CA TYR A 27 -1.20 -9.11 1.59
C TYR A 27 -1.68 -8.65 0.23
N THR A 28 -1.95 -9.58 -0.68
CA THR A 28 -2.61 -9.27 -1.95
C THR A 28 -4.05 -8.84 -1.69
N CYS A 29 -4.46 -7.67 -2.17
CA CYS A 29 -5.85 -7.21 -2.08
C CYS A 29 -6.71 -7.67 -3.27
N ARG A 30 -6.07 -8.20 -4.31
CA ARG A 30 -6.67 -8.78 -5.52
C ARG A 30 -5.73 -9.80 -6.15
N PRO A 31 -6.20 -10.66 -7.08
CA PRO A 31 -5.31 -11.47 -7.90
C PRO A 31 -4.26 -10.59 -8.62
N VAL A 32 -3.01 -11.04 -8.61
CA VAL A 32 -1.89 -10.41 -9.32
C VAL A 32 -1.52 -11.30 -10.49
N LEU A 33 -1.56 -10.76 -11.70
CA LEU A 33 -1.25 -11.51 -12.91
C LEU A 33 0.27 -11.64 -13.13
N PRO A 34 0.74 -12.63 -13.90
CA PRO A 34 2.13 -12.68 -14.32
C PRO A 34 2.54 -11.38 -15.03
N ASN A 35 3.74 -10.88 -14.73
CA ASN A 35 4.32 -9.63 -15.24
C ASN A 35 3.61 -8.34 -14.79
N GLU A 36 2.69 -8.42 -13.83
CA GLU A 36 2.12 -7.25 -13.19
C GLU A 36 3.04 -6.72 -12.09
N GLU A 37 3.16 -5.39 -11.97
CA GLU A 37 3.98 -4.76 -10.94
C GLU A 37 3.36 -4.91 -9.54
N LEU A 38 4.19 -5.26 -8.55
CA LEU A 38 3.79 -5.23 -7.16
C LEU A 38 3.90 -3.80 -6.62
N THR A 39 2.77 -3.29 -6.15
CA THR A 39 2.61 -1.93 -5.63
C THR A 39 1.89 -2.02 -4.29
N VAL A 40 2.31 -1.21 -3.32
CA VAL A 40 1.83 -1.33 -1.94
C VAL A 40 1.32 -0.01 -1.39
N TRP A 41 0.20 -0.08 -0.67
CA TRP A 41 -0.23 0.98 0.25
C TRP A 41 -0.52 0.42 1.64
N TYR A 42 -0.58 1.28 2.65
CA TYR A 42 -0.87 0.86 4.02
C TYR A 42 -2.32 0.41 4.18
N CYS A 43 -2.56 -0.58 5.05
CA CYS A 43 -3.91 -0.89 5.48
C CYS A 43 -4.50 0.27 6.29
N LYS A 44 -5.83 0.33 6.38
CA LYS A 44 -6.54 1.45 7.01
C LYS A 44 -6.00 1.77 8.41
N GLU A 45 -5.90 0.76 9.27
CA GLU A 45 -5.47 0.92 10.66
C GLU A 45 -4.00 1.34 10.73
N PHE A 46 -3.17 0.86 9.81
CA PHE A 46 -1.75 1.19 9.80
C PHE A 46 -1.51 2.62 9.27
N ALA A 47 -2.21 3.01 8.20
CA ALA A 47 -2.20 4.38 7.67
C ALA A 47 -2.61 5.38 8.75
N GLN A 48 -3.70 5.08 9.48
CA GLN A 48 -4.19 5.91 10.57
C GLN A 48 -3.17 6.08 11.70
N ARG A 49 -2.52 5.00 12.14
CA ARG A 49 -1.45 5.09 13.16
C ARG A 49 -0.26 5.94 12.71
N LEU A 50 0.04 5.96 11.41
CA LEU A 50 1.11 6.77 10.83
C LEU A 50 0.68 8.21 10.51
N GLY A 51 -0.62 8.54 10.63
CA GLY A 51 -1.15 9.84 10.21
C GLY A 51 -1.11 10.06 8.69
N TYR A 52 -1.13 8.97 7.93
CA TYR A 52 -1.12 8.97 6.46
C TYR A 52 -2.53 8.86 5.88
N PRO A 53 -2.75 9.39 4.66
CA PRO A 53 -4.02 9.23 3.97
C PRO A 53 -4.36 7.76 3.65
N LEU A 54 -5.65 7.50 3.43
CA LEU A 54 -6.17 6.16 3.18
C LEU A 54 -5.67 5.53 1.88
N THR A 55 -5.32 6.35 0.89
CA THR A 55 -4.84 5.89 -0.42
C THR A 55 -3.60 6.66 -0.84
N GLY A 56 -2.81 6.07 -1.74
CA GLY A 56 -1.65 6.73 -2.32
C GLY A 56 -2.00 7.97 -3.14
N GLU A 57 -3.17 8.00 -3.79
CA GLU A 57 -3.69 9.17 -4.52
C GLU A 57 -3.83 10.37 -3.60
N LEU A 58 -4.44 10.16 -2.43
CA LEU A 58 -4.61 11.21 -1.43
C LEU A 58 -3.27 11.66 -0.85
N MET A 59 -2.27 10.76 -0.78
CA MET A 59 -0.92 11.15 -0.39
C MET A 59 -0.25 12.02 -1.45
N LEU A 60 -0.39 11.68 -2.73
CA LEU A 60 0.16 12.49 -3.82
C LEU A 60 -0.41 13.93 -3.78
N LEU A 61 -1.71 14.08 -3.56
CA LEU A 61 -2.35 15.40 -3.40
C LEU A 61 -1.86 16.19 -2.18
N ARG A 62 -1.34 15.50 -1.16
CA ARG A 62 -0.83 16.14 0.06
C ARG A 62 0.61 16.65 -0.11
N ILE A 63 1.38 16.02 -0.99
CA ILE A 63 2.80 16.35 -1.21
C ILE A 63 3.04 17.18 -2.47
N SER A 64 2.03 17.36 -3.32
CA SER A 64 1.98 18.33 -4.41
C SER A 64 1.75 19.74 -3.90
#